data_AF-A0A848X383-F1
#
_entry.id   AF-A0A848X383-F1
#
_cell.length_a   1.000
_cell.length_b   1.000
_cell.length_c   1.000
_cell.angle_alpha   90.00
_cell.angle_beta   90.00
_cell.angle_gamma   90.00
#
_symmetry.space_group_name_H-M   'P 1'
#
loop_
_entity.id
_entity.type
_entity.pdbx_description
1 polymer ?
#
loop_
_entity_poly.entity_id
_entity_poly.type
_entity_poly.pdbx_seq_one_letter_code
_entity_poly.pdbx_strand_id
1 'polypeptide(L)'
;MDSNDARARAFKDAVTAGDAARLRTLFAEHPDLPGVIDAPWFSFGKPALAEAAGRLDRDMVDALLEVGADPDARSDWEAGPYSALHTLLDGATPQRIAFAEYLVSRGATVDLHSAAGLGRLDRIEEILDAAPERVSAPGPDGATPLHLARSPEVAALLLDRGAEIDKRCVDHSSTPAMWAAGGREDVMRFLLERGATPDLFQAVLLDDQGLADTILARDPAAISVRVRFGRSHPHLGGGDKYVWALDGADTPLELARRREARAMEAYLWERAPLGIKVVHASRGEDEAALAELLAEKGAVDTLSTDEVFLGLCGSASGAGALTRAGADPSTPDPGNGSTPLHHAGWNGDLQLARTLLEAGADPTVHDGNHDSTPLGWADFAGHEEVVRLIEGYLPD
;
A
#
# COMPACT_ATOMS: atom_id res chain seq x y z
N MET A 1 4.96 32.75 0.38
CA MET A 1 5.06 32.58 1.85
C MET A 1 5.94 31.36 2.08
N ASP A 2 7.06 31.50 2.79
CA ASP A 2 7.94 30.35 3.08
C ASP A 2 7.45 29.55 4.30
N SER A 3 7.98 28.34 4.51
CA SER A 3 7.59 27.47 5.63
C SER A 3 7.96 28.03 7.01
N ASN A 4 8.72 29.14 7.07
CA ASN A 4 9.11 29.80 8.29
C ASN A 4 8.20 30.98 8.67
N ASP A 5 7.25 31.37 7.83
CA ASP A 5 6.21 32.34 8.15
C ASP A 5 5.28 31.79 9.25
N ALA A 6 5.07 32.57 10.31
CA ALA A 6 4.18 32.22 11.42
C ALA A 6 2.73 32.01 10.96
N ARG A 7 2.30 32.72 9.91
CA ARG A 7 0.97 32.57 9.31
C ARG A 7 0.83 31.26 8.56
N ALA A 8 1.87 30.82 7.85
CA ALA A 8 1.89 29.52 7.20
C ALA A 8 1.74 28.38 8.21
N ARG A 9 2.49 28.47 9.33
CA ARG A 9 2.35 27.51 10.44
C ARG A 9 0.94 27.54 11.02
N ALA A 10 0.42 28.72 11.37
CA ALA A 10 -0.92 28.85 11.93
C ALA A 10 -2.03 28.30 11.00
N PHE A 11 -1.89 28.52 9.68
CA PHE A 11 -2.78 27.97 8.67
C PHE A 11 -2.72 26.44 8.63
N LYS A 12 -1.50 25.87 8.52
CA LYS A 12 -1.31 24.42 8.50
C LYS A 12 -1.81 23.77 9.79
N ASP A 13 -1.56 24.38 10.94
CA ASP A 13 -2.03 23.91 12.24
C ASP A 13 -3.55 23.91 12.31
N ALA A 14 -4.21 25.00 11.87
CA ALA A 14 -5.67 25.09 11.87
C ALA A 14 -6.31 24.00 10.99
N VAL A 15 -5.78 23.80 9.78
CA VAL A 15 -6.26 22.75 8.87
C VAL A 15 -6.02 21.37 9.49
N THR A 16 -4.81 21.08 9.96
CA THR A 16 -4.44 19.78 10.54
C THR A 16 -5.28 19.44 11.77
N ALA A 17 -5.59 20.44 12.61
CA ALA A 17 -6.43 20.28 13.79
C ALA A 17 -7.94 20.24 13.49
N GLY A 18 -8.37 20.53 12.26
CA GLY A 18 -9.80 20.67 11.93
C GLY A 18 -10.46 21.90 12.55
N ASP A 19 -9.67 22.92 12.92
CA ASP A 19 -10.16 24.13 13.59
C ASP A 19 -10.66 25.17 12.57
N ALA A 20 -11.87 24.92 12.05
CA ALA A 20 -12.50 25.75 11.04
C ALA A 20 -12.80 27.18 11.53
N ALA A 21 -12.94 27.39 12.84
CA ALA A 21 -13.14 28.72 13.42
C ALA A 21 -11.84 29.51 13.37
N ARG A 22 -10.73 28.91 13.81
CA ARG A 22 -9.40 29.52 13.75
C ARG A 22 -8.97 29.83 12.31
N LEU A 23 -9.29 28.97 11.36
CA LEU A 23 -9.05 29.25 9.94
C LEU A 23 -9.74 30.55 9.49
N ARG A 24 -11.05 30.69 9.78
CA ARG A 24 -11.81 31.90 9.41
C ARG A 24 -11.24 33.15 10.06
N THR A 25 -10.89 33.09 11.35
CA THR A 25 -10.24 34.22 12.04
C THR A 25 -8.93 34.59 11.37
N LEU A 26 -8.08 33.61 11.05
CA LEU A 26 -6.79 33.86 10.40
C LEU A 26 -6.95 34.58 9.05
N PHE A 27 -7.91 34.17 8.23
CA PHE A 27 -8.17 34.80 6.93
C PHE A 27 -8.86 36.16 7.04
N ALA A 28 -9.61 36.42 8.11
CA ALA A 28 -10.14 37.75 8.40
C ALA A 28 -9.04 38.74 8.84
N GLU A 29 -8.03 38.27 9.57
CA GLU A 29 -6.89 39.09 10.03
C GLU A 29 -5.83 39.33 8.94
N HIS A 30 -5.76 38.43 7.94
CA HIS A 30 -4.74 38.45 6.89
C HIS A 30 -5.37 38.33 5.49
N PRO A 31 -5.82 39.45 4.89
CA PRO A 31 -6.52 39.45 3.59
C PRO A 31 -5.61 39.08 2.40
N ASP A 32 -4.32 38.89 2.61
CA ASP A 32 -3.37 38.41 1.60
C ASP A 32 -3.30 36.88 1.49
N LEU A 33 -3.80 36.14 2.48
CA LEU A 33 -3.76 34.67 2.50
C LEU A 33 -4.59 33.95 1.41
N PRO A 34 -5.75 34.47 0.92
CA PRO A 34 -6.48 33.84 -0.17
C PRO A 34 -5.61 33.57 -1.41
N GLY A 35 -4.62 34.41 -1.70
CA GLY A 35 -3.74 34.23 -2.87
C GLY A 35 -2.79 33.03 -2.80
N VAL A 36 -2.72 32.33 -1.66
CA VAL A 36 -1.83 31.18 -1.46
C VAL A 36 -2.55 29.95 -0.89
N ILE A 37 -3.87 29.97 -0.77
CA ILE A 37 -4.65 28.90 -0.14
C ILE A 37 -4.53 27.55 -0.86
N ASP A 38 -4.42 27.61 -2.19
CA ASP A 38 -4.34 26.43 -3.08
C ASP A 38 -2.90 25.95 -3.31
N ALA A 39 -1.91 26.53 -2.64
CA ALA A 39 -0.52 26.08 -2.74
C ALA A 39 -0.33 24.67 -2.11
N PRO A 40 0.72 23.93 -2.49
CA PRO A 40 0.97 22.55 -2.05
C PRO A 40 1.49 22.49 -0.60
N TRP A 41 0.60 22.71 0.37
CA TRP A 41 0.97 22.85 1.78
C TRP A 41 1.17 21.54 2.54
N PHE A 42 0.59 20.45 2.03
CA PHE A 42 0.48 19.16 2.71
C PHE A 42 1.18 18.05 1.93
N SER A 43 1.29 16.87 2.55
CA SER A 43 1.96 15.69 1.98
C SER A 43 1.47 15.37 0.57
N PHE A 44 2.39 14.91 -0.29
CA PHE A 44 2.13 14.66 -1.72
C PHE A 44 1.65 15.92 -2.47
N GLY A 45 2.02 17.10 -1.97
CA GLY A 45 1.72 18.35 -2.66
C GLY A 45 0.29 18.85 -2.51
N LYS A 46 -0.50 18.30 -1.60
CA LYS A 46 -1.94 18.57 -1.56
C LYS A 46 -2.23 20.04 -1.17
N PRO A 47 -3.20 20.69 -1.83
CA PRO A 47 -3.82 21.90 -1.30
C PRO A 47 -4.64 21.58 -0.04
N ALA A 48 -4.91 22.59 0.77
CA ALA A 48 -5.63 22.43 2.03
C ALA A 48 -7.01 21.78 1.88
N LEU A 49 -7.71 22.09 0.79
CA LEU A 49 -9.03 21.52 0.51
C LEU A 49 -8.96 20.00 0.30
N ALA A 50 -7.96 19.50 -0.44
CA ALA A 50 -7.77 18.07 -0.65
C ALA A 50 -7.38 17.35 0.64
N GLU A 51 -6.59 17.99 1.50
CA GLU A 51 -6.26 17.47 2.83
C GLU A 51 -7.49 17.36 3.74
N ALA A 52 -8.32 18.41 3.80
CA ALA A 52 -9.56 18.40 4.58
C ALA A 52 -10.58 17.38 4.03
N ALA A 53 -10.73 17.30 2.72
CA ALA A 53 -11.58 16.32 2.06
C ALA A 53 -11.13 14.88 2.34
N GLY A 54 -9.83 14.60 2.30
CA GLY A 54 -9.27 13.28 2.62
C GLY A 54 -9.58 12.81 4.05
N ARG A 55 -9.77 13.75 4.98
CA ARG A 55 -10.19 13.50 6.37
C ARG A 55 -11.71 13.54 6.58
N LEU A 56 -12.48 13.75 5.52
CA LEU A 56 -13.95 13.93 5.56
C LEU A 56 -14.40 15.06 6.50
N ASP A 57 -13.55 16.09 6.63
CA ASP A 57 -13.79 17.23 7.52
C ASP A 57 -14.66 18.28 6.82
N ARG A 58 -15.98 18.14 6.99
CA ARG A 58 -16.97 18.98 6.34
C ARG A 58 -16.85 20.46 6.75
N ASP A 59 -16.63 20.72 8.03
CA ASP A 59 -16.60 22.08 8.56
C ASP A 59 -15.35 22.82 8.07
N MET A 60 -14.22 22.13 7.99
CA MET A 60 -12.99 22.68 7.40
C MET A 60 -13.11 22.89 5.90
N VAL A 61 -13.71 21.95 5.15
CA VAL A 61 -13.99 22.13 3.72
C VAL A 61 -14.83 23.39 3.49
N ASP A 62 -15.87 23.59 4.30
CA ASP A 62 -16.74 24.76 4.17
C ASP A 62 -16.01 26.06 4.46
N ALA A 63 -15.21 26.07 5.53
CA ALA A 63 -14.40 27.22 5.89
C ALA A 63 -13.39 27.56 4.79
N LEU A 64 -12.72 26.56 4.19
CA LEU A 64 -11.76 26.76 3.10
C LEU A 64 -12.44 27.35 1.85
N LEU A 65 -13.60 26.83 1.45
CA LEU A 65 -14.37 27.35 0.32
C LEU A 65 -14.88 28.78 0.59
N GLU A 66 -15.34 29.07 1.81
CA GLU A 66 -15.79 30.41 2.22
C GLU A 66 -14.69 31.46 2.10
N VAL A 67 -13.44 31.09 2.39
CA VAL A 67 -12.29 32.00 2.29
C VAL A 67 -11.61 31.99 0.91
N GLY A 68 -12.21 31.27 -0.06
CA GLY A 68 -11.86 31.35 -1.48
C GLY A 68 -10.95 30.24 -2.01
N ALA A 69 -10.88 29.07 -1.36
CA ALA A 69 -10.22 27.90 -1.94
C ALA A 69 -10.89 27.48 -3.25
N ASP A 70 -10.09 27.16 -4.27
CA ASP A 70 -10.60 26.59 -5.52
C ASP A 70 -10.98 25.11 -5.29
N PRO A 71 -12.26 24.72 -5.52
CA PRO A 71 -12.69 23.32 -5.36
C PRO A 71 -11.94 22.33 -6.26
N ASP A 72 -11.36 22.83 -7.35
CA ASP A 72 -10.64 22.03 -8.34
C ASP A 72 -9.11 22.18 -8.26
N ALA A 73 -8.60 22.91 -7.25
CA ALA A 73 -7.18 23.00 -6.97
C ALA A 73 -6.55 21.60 -6.87
N ARG A 74 -5.40 21.44 -7.52
CA ARG A 74 -4.72 20.14 -7.62
C ARG A 74 -3.36 20.16 -6.93
N SER A 75 -2.93 18.99 -6.46
CA SER A 75 -1.58 18.82 -5.94
C SER A 75 -0.50 19.02 -7.02
N ASP A 76 0.74 19.23 -6.60
CA ASP A 76 1.92 19.26 -7.48
C ASP A 76 2.56 17.86 -7.68
N TRP A 77 1.80 16.80 -7.40
CA TRP A 77 2.25 15.41 -7.51
C TRP A 77 2.63 15.05 -8.95
N GLU A 78 3.91 14.72 -9.17
CA GLU A 78 4.51 14.55 -10.49
C GLU A 78 3.90 13.40 -11.30
N ALA A 79 3.54 12.29 -10.63
CA ALA A 79 2.96 11.14 -11.31
C ALA A 79 1.53 11.40 -11.81
N GLY A 80 0.84 12.41 -11.29
CA GLY A 80 -0.50 12.81 -11.72
C GLY A 80 -1.25 13.56 -10.62
N PRO A 81 -1.63 14.83 -10.83
CA PRO A 81 -2.10 15.69 -9.74
C PRO A 81 -3.50 15.34 -9.26
N TYR A 82 -3.72 15.37 -7.95
CA TYR A 82 -4.99 15.08 -7.29
C TYR A 82 -5.75 16.35 -6.97
N SER A 83 -7.05 16.42 -7.34
CA SER A 83 -7.98 17.36 -6.71
C SER A 83 -8.64 16.76 -5.47
N ALA A 84 -9.34 17.60 -4.69
CA ALA A 84 -10.10 17.13 -3.53
C ALA A 84 -11.11 16.03 -3.88
N LEU A 85 -11.76 16.14 -5.05
CA LEU A 85 -12.69 15.12 -5.53
C LEU A 85 -11.97 13.79 -5.82
N HIS A 86 -10.83 13.83 -6.52
CA HIS A 86 -10.05 12.63 -6.84
C HIS A 86 -9.56 11.88 -5.59
N THR A 87 -9.11 12.61 -4.56
CA THR A 87 -8.66 12.01 -3.30
C THR A 87 -9.75 11.14 -2.66
N LEU A 88 -11.03 11.42 -2.88
CA LEU A 88 -12.12 10.63 -2.31
C LEU A 88 -12.43 9.34 -3.08
N LEU A 89 -12.04 9.26 -4.35
CA LEU A 89 -12.49 8.22 -5.28
C LEU A 89 -11.57 7.01 -5.36
N ASP A 90 -10.31 7.15 -4.97
CA ASP A 90 -9.46 5.97 -4.79
C ASP A 90 -9.84 5.20 -3.52
N GLY A 91 -10.03 3.88 -3.65
CA GLY A 91 -10.53 3.02 -2.55
C GLY A 91 -11.87 3.49 -1.95
N ALA A 92 -12.75 4.09 -2.74
CA ALA A 92 -13.89 4.83 -2.23
C ALA A 92 -14.92 3.97 -1.46
N THR A 93 -15.03 4.22 -0.15
CA THR A 93 -16.11 3.69 0.68
C THR A 93 -17.42 4.46 0.42
N PRO A 94 -18.60 3.92 0.83
CA PRO A 94 -19.86 4.66 0.71
C PRO A 94 -19.83 6.06 1.34
N GLN A 95 -19.08 6.23 2.43
CA GLN A 95 -18.91 7.52 3.11
C GLN A 95 -18.10 8.51 2.26
N ARG A 96 -16.99 8.05 1.66
CA ARG A 96 -16.18 8.89 0.76
C ARG A 96 -16.96 9.31 -0.48
N ILE A 97 -17.81 8.42 -1.00
CA ILE A 97 -18.69 8.73 -2.13
C ILE A 97 -19.74 9.77 -1.76
N ALA A 98 -20.39 9.63 -0.60
CA ALA A 98 -21.32 10.65 -0.12
C ALA A 98 -20.63 12.01 0.08
N PHE A 99 -19.37 12.01 0.53
CA PHE A 99 -18.58 13.23 0.66
C PHE A 99 -18.12 13.80 -0.69
N ALA A 100 -17.86 12.94 -1.68
CA ALA A 100 -17.55 13.37 -3.04
C ALA A 100 -18.76 14.07 -3.69
N GLU A 101 -19.96 13.49 -3.55
CA GLU A 101 -21.22 14.12 -3.93
C GLU A 101 -21.46 15.46 -3.22
N TYR A 102 -21.07 15.53 -1.94
CA TYR A 102 -21.07 16.79 -1.20
C TYR A 102 -20.15 17.84 -1.84
N LEU A 103 -18.90 17.51 -2.18
CA LEU A 103 -17.99 18.44 -2.85
C LEU A 103 -18.52 18.89 -4.23
N VAL A 104 -19.14 17.99 -4.98
CA VAL A 104 -19.81 18.35 -6.26
C VAL A 104 -20.92 19.38 -6.01
N SER A 105 -21.72 19.22 -4.94
CA SER A 105 -22.73 20.22 -4.55
C SER A 105 -22.14 21.57 -4.14
N ARG A 106 -20.84 21.61 -3.83
CA ARG A 106 -20.08 22.80 -3.46
C ARG A 106 -19.27 23.39 -4.62
N GLY A 107 -19.43 22.87 -5.82
CA GLY A 107 -18.84 23.43 -7.04
C GLY A 107 -17.63 22.68 -7.58
N ALA A 108 -17.26 21.53 -7.02
CA ALA A 108 -16.21 20.70 -7.61
C ALA A 108 -16.62 20.16 -8.99
N THR A 109 -15.72 20.25 -9.95
CA THR A 109 -15.96 19.79 -11.32
C THR A 109 -15.86 18.28 -11.42
N VAL A 110 -16.86 17.66 -12.07
CA VAL A 110 -16.82 16.24 -12.44
C VAL A 110 -16.19 16.09 -13.82
N ASP A 111 -14.89 15.81 -13.82
CA ASP A 111 -14.13 15.38 -15.00
C ASP A 111 -14.30 13.88 -15.30
N LEU A 112 -13.61 13.36 -16.32
CA LEU A 112 -13.81 11.99 -16.79
C LEU A 112 -13.40 10.94 -15.74
N HIS A 113 -12.29 11.18 -15.04
CA HIS A 113 -11.76 10.30 -14.01
C HIS A 113 -12.69 10.27 -12.79
N SER A 114 -13.14 11.44 -12.34
CA SER A 114 -14.09 11.52 -11.24
C SER A 114 -15.49 11.01 -11.60
N ALA A 115 -15.94 11.18 -12.85
CA ALA A 115 -17.17 10.57 -13.34
C ALA A 115 -17.11 9.03 -13.29
N ALA A 116 -15.97 8.44 -13.67
CA ALA A 116 -15.75 7.00 -13.58
C ALA A 116 -15.81 6.49 -12.12
N GLY A 117 -15.14 7.19 -11.19
CA GLY A 117 -15.15 6.87 -9.76
C GLY A 117 -16.50 7.06 -9.06
N LEU A 118 -17.29 8.02 -9.51
CA LEU A 118 -18.65 8.26 -9.03
C LEU A 118 -19.69 7.34 -9.69
N GLY A 119 -19.35 6.70 -10.81
CA GLY A 119 -20.29 5.87 -11.57
C GLY A 119 -21.31 6.66 -12.39
N ARG A 120 -20.96 7.87 -12.85
CA ARG A 120 -21.86 8.77 -13.60
C ARG A 120 -21.79 8.48 -15.10
N LEU A 121 -22.49 7.44 -15.55
CA LEU A 121 -22.53 7.00 -16.95
C LEU A 121 -22.83 8.15 -17.92
N ASP A 122 -23.94 8.88 -17.70
CA ASP A 122 -24.35 10.00 -18.57
C ASP A 122 -23.24 11.06 -18.74
N ARG A 123 -22.49 11.33 -17.66
CA ARG A 123 -21.39 12.30 -17.69
C ARG A 123 -20.17 11.77 -18.44
N ILE A 124 -19.88 10.48 -18.31
CA ILE A 124 -18.82 9.81 -19.08
C ILE A 124 -19.16 9.87 -20.58
N GLU A 125 -20.41 9.55 -20.94
CA GLU A 125 -20.88 9.62 -22.32
C GLU A 125 -20.77 11.04 -22.88
N GLU A 126 -21.28 12.04 -22.16
CA GLU A 126 -21.20 13.45 -22.56
C GLU A 126 -19.75 13.89 -22.83
N ILE A 127 -18.81 13.54 -21.94
CA ILE A 127 -17.40 13.92 -22.10
C ILE A 127 -16.77 13.21 -23.31
N LEU A 128 -17.03 11.92 -23.48
CA LEU A 128 -16.40 11.11 -24.54
C LEU A 128 -17.05 11.30 -25.91
N ASP A 129 -18.31 11.73 -25.97
CA ASP A 129 -18.95 12.15 -27.22
C ASP A 129 -18.34 13.46 -27.73
N ALA A 130 -17.98 14.37 -26.81
CA ALA A 130 -17.30 15.63 -27.16
C ALA A 130 -15.80 15.46 -27.42
N ALA A 131 -15.14 14.52 -26.74
CA ALA A 131 -13.68 14.35 -26.75
C ALA A 131 -13.29 12.87 -26.58
N PRO A 132 -13.48 12.02 -27.61
CA PRO A 132 -13.27 10.57 -27.52
C PRO A 132 -11.81 10.19 -27.22
N GLU A 133 -10.84 11.02 -27.61
CA GLU A 133 -9.42 10.80 -27.35
C GLU A 133 -9.06 10.80 -25.84
N ARG A 134 -9.96 11.28 -24.97
CA ARG A 134 -9.75 11.33 -23.52
C ARG A 134 -9.94 10.00 -22.81
N VAL A 135 -10.45 8.97 -23.48
CA VAL A 135 -10.80 7.67 -22.88
C VAL A 135 -9.63 7.01 -22.11
N SER A 136 -8.39 7.27 -22.53
CA SER A 136 -7.16 6.78 -21.89
C SER A 136 -6.25 7.91 -21.40
N ALA A 137 -6.78 9.13 -21.22
CA ALA A 137 -5.99 10.25 -20.73
C ALA A 137 -5.46 9.99 -19.30
N PRO A 138 -4.21 10.36 -19.00
CA PRO A 138 -3.67 10.21 -17.66
C PRO A 138 -4.34 11.19 -16.70
N GLY A 139 -4.72 10.69 -15.53
CA GLY A 139 -5.28 11.47 -14.41
C GLY A 139 -4.38 11.40 -13.18
N PRO A 140 -4.95 11.39 -11.97
CA PRO A 140 -4.19 11.17 -10.73
C PRO A 140 -3.37 9.88 -10.79
N ASP A 141 -2.13 9.90 -10.32
CA ASP A 141 -1.13 8.82 -10.46
C ASP A 141 -0.88 8.32 -11.90
N GLY A 142 -1.29 9.11 -12.89
CA GLY A 142 -1.24 8.73 -14.30
C GLY A 142 -2.24 7.63 -14.65
N ALA A 143 -3.22 7.39 -13.78
CA ALA A 143 -4.28 6.42 -13.98
C ALA A 143 -5.24 6.87 -15.10
N THR A 144 -5.72 5.92 -15.89
CA THR A 144 -6.80 6.17 -16.86
C THR A 144 -8.17 6.16 -16.15
N PRO A 145 -9.24 6.69 -16.76
CA PRO A 145 -10.59 6.57 -16.22
C PRO A 145 -10.99 5.11 -15.88
N LEU A 146 -10.49 4.13 -16.64
CA LEU A 146 -10.78 2.71 -16.40
C LEU A 146 -10.23 2.21 -15.05
N HIS A 147 -9.13 2.77 -14.56
CA HIS A 147 -8.61 2.43 -13.21
C HIS A 147 -9.60 2.83 -12.12
N LEU A 148 -10.28 3.97 -12.30
CA LEU A 148 -11.26 4.48 -11.34
C LEU A 148 -12.68 3.93 -11.59
N ALA A 149 -12.88 3.01 -12.53
CA ALA A 149 -14.20 2.50 -12.84
C ALA A 149 -14.90 1.95 -11.59
N ARG A 150 -16.05 2.54 -11.25
CA ARG A 150 -16.78 2.19 -10.04
C ARG A 150 -17.50 0.84 -10.12
N SER A 151 -17.94 0.46 -11.31
CA SER A 151 -18.75 -0.73 -11.53
C SER A 151 -18.43 -1.37 -12.89
N PRO A 152 -18.83 -2.64 -13.10
CA PRO A 152 -18.70 -3.30 -14.39
C PRO A 152 -19.35 -2.53 -15.55
N GLU A 153 -20.44 -1.80 -15.33
CA GLU A 153 -21.11 -0.98 -16.35
C GLU A 153 -20.25 0.20 -16.78
N VAL A 154 -19.59 0.87 -15.83
CA VAL A 154 -18.64 1.95 -16.14
C VAL A 154 -17.43 1.39 -16.90
N ALA A 155 -16.90 0.26 -16.44
CA ALA A 155 -15.78 -0.40 -17.12
C ALA A 155 -16.17 -0.83 -18.55
N ALA A 156 -17.37 -1.39 -18.73
CA ALA A 156 -17.92 -1.75 -20.03
C ALA A 156 -18.00 -0.55 -20.95
N LEU A 157 -18.60 0.56 -20.49
CA LEU A 157 -18.69 1.78 -21.27
C LEU A 157 -17.31 2.28 -21.70
N LEU A 158 -16.35 2.37 -20.78
CA LEU A 158 -15.00 2.85 -21.10
C LEU A 158 -14.28 1.93 -22.11
N LEU A 159 -14.41 0.61 -21.98
CA LEU A 159 -13.86 -0.36 -22.94
C LEU A 159 -14.54 -0.22 -24.32
N ASP A 160 -15.86 -0.04 -24.37
CA ASP A 160 -16.61 0.18 -25.62
C ASP A 160 -16.19 1.49 -26.31
N ARG A 161 -15.70 2.48 -25.54
CA ARG A 161 -15.10 3.72 -26.05
C ARG A 161 -13.60 3.61 -26.37
N GLY A 162 -13.01 2.43 -26.23
CA GLY A 162 -11.61 2.15 -26.61
C GLY A 162 -10.58 2.31 -25.51
N ALA A 163 -10.97 2.27 -24.23
CA ALA A 163 -10.00 2.22 -23.14
C ALA A 163 -9.07 1.00 -23.27
N GLU A 164 -7.77 1.21 -23.04
CA GLU A 164 -6.77 0.14 -23.02
C GLU A 164 -6.91 -0.68 -21.72
N ILE A 165 -7.28 -1.96 -21.85
CA ILE A 165 -7.65 -2.82 -20.70
C ILE A 165 -6.51 -3.07 -19.70
N ASP A 166 -5.27 -3.18 -20.19
CA ASP A 166 -4.06 -3.44 -19.39
C ASP A 166 -3.14 -2.21 -19.31
N LYS A 167 -3.68 -1.00 -19.53
CA LYS A 167 -2.89 0.24 -19.41
C LYS A 167 -2.34 0.37 -18.00
N ARG A 168 -1.03 0.52 -17.86
CA ARG A 168 -0.41 0.76 -16.56
C ARG A 168 -0.44 2.25 -16.22
N CYS A 169 -0.81 2.59 -14.98
CA CYS A 169 -0.64 3.93 -14.43
C CYS A 169 0.85 4.26 -14.23
N VAL A 170 1.15 5.55 -14.02
CA VAL A 170 2.53 6.04 -13.94
C VAL A 170 3.14 5.74 -12.58
N ASP A 171 2.41 6.03 -11.50
CA ASP A 171 2.97 5.93 -10.15
C ASP A 171 3.19 4.47 -9.71
N HIS A 172 2.17 3.65 -9.93
CA HIS A 172 2.13 2.30 -9.38
C HIS A 172 2.41 1.19 -10.40
N SER A 173 2.60 1.53 -11.68
CA SER A 173 2.71 0.54 -12.77
C SER A 173 1.57 -0.50 -12.80
N SER A 174 0.41 -0.17 -12.24
CA SER A 174 -0.70 -1.11 -12.02
C SER A 174 -1.71 -1.03 -13.15
N THR A 175 -2.28 -2.17 -13.55
CA THR A 175 -3.39 -2.20 -14.53
C THR A 175 -4.72 -1.85 -13.86
N PRO A 176 -5.80 -1.54 -14.61
CA PRO A 176 -7.13 -1.35 -14.03
C PRO A 176 -7.61 -2.55 -13.20
N ALA A 177 -7.30 -3.78 -13.61
CA ALA A 177 -7.65 -4.98 -12.84
C ALA A 177 -6.88 -5.05 -11.52
N MET A 178 -5.59 -4.72 -11.51
CA MET A 178 -4.81 -4.59 -10.27
C MET A 178 -5.35 -3.44 -9.39
N TRP A 179 -5.75 -2.32 -10.00
CA TRP A 179 -6.27 -1.14 -9.30
C TRP A 179 -7.61 -1.39 -8.59
N ALA A 180 -8.35 -2.39 -9.06
CA ALA A 180 -9.61 -2.86 -8.47
C ALA A 180 -9.40 -3.76 -7.24
N ALA A 181 -8.15 -4.18 -6.94
CA ALA A 181 -7.85 -4.82 -5.67
C ALA A 181 -8.14 -3.87 -4.51
N GLY A 182 -8.75 -4.40 -3.45
CA GLY A 182 -9.14 -3.61 -2.28
C GLY A 182 -10.59 -3.12 -2.30
N GLY A 183 -11.53 -3.92 -2.81
CA GLY A 183 -12.98 -3.68 -2.64
C GLY A 183 -13.78 -3.42 -3.93
N ARG A 184 -13.20 -3.69 -5.12
CA ARG A 184 -13.91 -3.69 -6.41
C ARG A 184 -13.69 -5.01 -7.17
N GLU A 185 -13.81 -6.12 -6.47
CA GLU A 185 -13.64 -7.47 -7.02
C GLU A 185 -14.62 -7.79 -8.17
N ASP A 186 -15.78 -7.13 -8.22
CA ASP A 186 -16.74 -7.21 -9.33
C ASP A 186 -16.19 -6.59 -10.63
N VAL A 187 -15.60 -5.39 -10.54
CA VAL A 187 -14.88 -4.74 -11.66
C VAL A 187 -13.67 -5.57 -12.06
N MET A 188 -12.91 -6.08 -11.08
CA MET A 188 -11.77 -6.96 -11.35
C MET A 188 -12.19 -8.19 -12.16
N ARG A 189 -13.20 -8.93 -11.68
CA ARG A 189 -13.73 -10.12 -12.36
C ARG A 189 -14.18 -9.78 -13.77
N PHE A 190 -14.94 -8.70 -13.95
CA PHE A 190 -15.38 -8.24 -15.26
C PHE A 190 -14.22 -7.97 -16.22
N LEU A 191 -13.17 -7.28 -15.76
CA LEU A 191 -11.99 -7.00 -16.60
C LEU A 191 -11.26 -8.28 -17.01
N LEU A 192 -11.10 -9.24 -16.10
CA LEU A 192 -10.48 -10.54 -16.40
C LEU A 192 -11.30 -11.33 -17.42
N GLU A 193 -12.63 -11.34 -17.30
CA GLU A 193 -13.54 -11.96 -18.28
C GLU A 193 -13.46 -11.30 -19.66
N ARG A 194 -13.06 -10.02 -19.72
CA ARG A 194 -12.82 -9.25 -20.96
C ARG A 194 -11.39 -9.37 -21.49
N GLY A 195 -10.55 -10.18 -20.86
CA GLY A 195 -9.20 -10.49 -21.34
C GLY A 195 -8.08 -9.62 -20.76
N ALA A 196 -8.32 -8.96 -19.62
CA ALA A 196 -7.23 -8.37 -18.84
C ALA A 196 -6.25 -9.47 -18.39
N THR A 197 -4.96 -9.17 -18.37
CA THR A 197 -3.93 -10.15 -17.99
C THR A 197 -4.03 -10.47 -16.48
N PRO A 198 -4.31 -11.73 -16.10
CA PRO A 198 -4.48 -12.08 -14.69
C PRO A 198 -3.15 -12.32 -13.97
N ASP A 199 -3.16 -12.13 -12.64
CA ASP A 199 -2.10 -12.57 -11.74
C ASP A 199 -2.64 -13.40 -10.55
N LEU A 200 -1.73 -14.04 -9.81
CA LEU A 200 -2.12 -15.00 -8.77
C LEU A 200 -2.78 -14.33 -7.55
N PHE A 201 -2.49 -13.07 -7.26
CA PHE A 201 -3.18 -12.35 -6.20
C PHE A 201 -4.65 -12.13 -6.57
N GLN A 202 -4.94 -11.82 -7.84
CA GLN A 202 -6.32 -11.67 -8.32
C GLN A 202 -7.09 -12.99 -8.23
N ALA A 203 -6.46 -14.12 -8.58
CA ALA A 203 -7.07 -15.43 -8.41
C ALA A 203 -7.44 -15.71 -6.94
N VAL A 204 -6.57 -15.32 -6.01
CA VAL A 204 -6.83 -15.44 -4.57
C VAL A 204 -7.93 -14.49 -4.10
N LEU A 205 -7.91 -13.21 -4.54
CA LEU A 205 -8.94 -12.22 -4.18
C LEU A 205 -10.35 -12.64 -4.64
N LEU A 206 -10.41 -13.32 -5.80
CA LEU A 206 -11.65 -13.82 -6.40
C LEU A 206 -12.05 -15.23 -5.93
N ASP A 207 -11.22 -15.86 -5.09
CA ASP A 207 -11.31 -17.28 -4.67
C ASP A 207 -11.52 -18.23 -5.88
N ASP A 208 -10.77 -17.98 -6.96
CA ASP A 208 -10.91 -18.68 -8.24
C ASP A 208 -9.74 -19.62 -8.48
N GLN A 209 -9.92 -20.87 -8.07
CA GLN A 209 -8.90 -21.92 -8.25
C GLN A 209 -8.64 -22.26 -9.72
N GLY A 210 -9.64 -22.13 -10.61
CA GLY A 210 -9.47 -22.39 -12.04
C GLY A 210 -8.60 -21.34 -12.72
N LEU A 211 -8.74 -20.08 -12.30
CA LEU A 211 -7.84 -19.01 -12.70
C LEU A 211 -6.42 -19.25 -12.17
N ALA A 212 -6.28 -19.67 -10.90
CA ALA A 212 -4.99 -20.01 -10.31
C ALA A 212 -4.29 -21.16 -11.09
N ASP A 213 -5.02 -22.22 -11.45
CA ASP A 213 -4.52 -23.31 -12.28
C ASP A 213 -4.01 -22.80 -13.63
N THR A 214 -4.76 -21.91 -14.28
CA THR A 214 -4.40 -21.32 -15.59
C THR A 214 -3.12 -20.49 -15.49
N ILE A 215 -2.98 -19.68 -14.44
CA ILE A 215 -1.79 -18.85 -14.21
C ILE A 215 -0.58 -19.74 -13.94
N LEU A 216 -0.68 -20.68 -13.00
CA LEU A 216 0.45 -21.54 -12.59
C LEU A 216 0.87 -22.53 -13.68
N ALA A 217 -0.04 -22.96 -14.55
CA ALA A 217 0.31 -23.78 -15.71
C ALA A 217 1.16 -23.02 -16.72
N ARG A 218 0.95 -21.71 -16.86
CA ARG A 218 1.74 -20.83 -17.74
C ARG A 218 3.03 -20.37 -17.08
N ASP A 219 2.97 -20.02 -15.80
CA ASP A 219 4.06 -19.46 -15.03
C ASP A 219 4.06 -20.01 -13.59
N PRO A 220 4.77 -21.12 -13.34
CA PRO A 220 4.90 -21.67 -11.99
C PRO A 220 5.59 -20.72 -10.99
N ALA A 221 6.39 -19.76 -11.46
CA ALA A 221 7.09 -18.83 -10.58
C ALA A 221 6.14 -17.79 -9.96
N ALA A 222 4.93 -17.62 -10.52
CA ALA A 222 3.91 -16.74 -9.99
C ALA A 222 3.55 -17.03 -8.52
N ILE A 223 3.73 -18.27 -8.06
CA ILE A 223 3.48 -18.67 -6.66
C ILE A 223 4.43 -18.02 -5.66
N SER A 224 5.63 -17.64 -6.11
CA SER A 224 6.69 -17.04 -5.29
C SER A 224 6.76 -15.52 -5.40
N VAL A 225 5.84 -14.91 -6.17
CA VAL A 225 5.80 -13.46 -6.34
C VAL A 225 5.59 -12.80 -4.98
N ARG A 226 6.39 -11.77 -4.73
CA ARG A 226 6.29 -10.94 -3.54
C ARG A 226 5.96 -9.50 -3.89
N VAL A 227 5.08 -8.91 -3.09
CA VAL A 227 4.73 -7.48 -3.12
C VAL A 227 5.35 -6.81 -1.90
N ARG A 228 6.24 -5.84 -2.12
CA ARG A 228 6.84 -5.02 -1.06
C ARG A 228 6.99 -3.57 -1.52
N PHE A 229 6.92 -2.66 -0.57
CA PHE A 229 7.21 -1.25 -0.84
C PHE A 229 8.62 -1.10 -1.45
N GLY A 230 8.72 -0.44 -2.60
CA GLY A 230 9.98 -0.22 -3.32
C GLY A 230 10.63 -1.47 -3.93
N ARG A 231 10.02 -2.66 -3.78
CA ARG A 231 10.49 -3.92 -4.35
C ARG A 231 9.31 -4.77 -4.78
N SER A 232 9.03 -4.75 -6.07
CA SER A 232 8.00 -5.59 -6.67
C SER A 232 8.61 -6.52 -7.70
N HIS A 233 8.05 -7.71 -7.83
CA HIS A 233 8.52 -8.70 -8.80
C HIS A 233 8.36 -8.18 -10.24
N PRO A 234 9.27 -8.53 -11.18
CA PRO A 234 9.15 -8.15 -12.59
C PRO A 234 7.80 -8.45 -13.25
N HIS A 235 7.04 -9.43 -12.74
CA HIS A 235 5.71 -9.80 -13.22
C HIS A 235 4.65 -8.74 -12.90
N LEU A 236 4.77 -8.06 -11.75
CA LEU A 236 3.85 -7.00 -11.33
C LEU A 236 4.36 -5.62 -11.75
N GLY A 237 5.68 -5.45 -11.92
CA GLY A 237 6.34 -4.16 -12.14
C GLY A 237 6.56 -3.42 -10.83
N GLY A 238 7.38 -2.37 -10.83
CA GLY A 238 7.70 -1.60 -9.61
C GLY A 238 6.53 -0.77 -9.10
N GLY A 239 6.37 -0.70 -7.77
CA GLY A 239 5.47 0.26 -7.10
C GLY A 239 3.99 -0.11 -7.12
N ASP A 240 3.65 -1.40 -7.25
CA ASP A 240 2.26 -1.83 -7.44
C ASP A 240 1.29 -1.41 -6.33
N LYS A 241 0.00 -1.28 -6.72
CA LYS A 241 -1.07 -0.91 -5.79
C LYS A 241 -1.34 -2.00 -4.74
N TYR A 242 -0.86 -3.22 -4.95
CA TYR A 242 -1.06 -4.31 -4.00
C TYR A 242 -0.41 -4.05 -2.66
N VAL A 243 0.67 -3.26 -2.62
CA VAL A 243 1.28 -2.79 -1.36
C VAL A 243 0.25 -2.17 -0.40
N TRP A 244 -0.79 -1.53 -0.94
CA TRP A 244 -1.85 -0.89 -0.17
C TRP A 244 -3.14 -1.72 -0.10
N ALA A 245 -3.38 -2.58 -1.10
CA ALA A 245 -4.66 -3.26 -1.28
C ALA A 245 -4.75 -4.65 -0.64
N LEU A 246 -3.61 -5.28 -0.33
CA LEU A 246 -3.57 -6.70 0.10
C LEU A 246 -3.47 -6.90 1.62
N ASP A 247 -3.82 -5.89 2.43
CA ASP A 247 -3.80 -5.99 3.89
C ASP A 247 -2.44 -6.49 4.44
N GLY A 248 -1.35 -5.98 3.86
CA GLY A 248 0.01 -6.37 4.22
C GLY A 248 0.42 -7.80 3.83
N ALA A 249 -0.40 -8.52 3.05
CA ALA A 249 0.00 -9.81 2.50
C ALA A 249 1.13 -9.64 1.48
N ASP A 250 2.23 -10.37 1.69
CA ASP A 250 3.41 -10.28 0.84
C ASP A 250 3.44 -11.33 -0.28
N THR A 251 2.71 -12.45 -0.16
CA THR A 251 2.62 -13.51 -1.18
C THR A 251 1.16 -13.93 -1.43
N PRO A 252 0.86 -14.63 -2.54
CA PRO A 252 -0.47 -15.17 -2.79
C PRO A 252 -0.93 -16.15 -1.70
N LEU A 253 -0.01 -16.94 -1.14
CA LEU A 253 -0.30 -17.86 -0.04
C LEU A 253 -0.65 -17.11 1.26
N GLU A 254 0.08 -16.04 1.58
CA GLU A 254 -0.24 -15.17 2.72
C GLU A 254 -1.62 -14.55 2.58
N LEU A 255 -1.92 -14.06 1.38
CA LEU A 255 -3.19 -13.43 1.09
C LEU A 255 -4.33 -14.43 1.29
N ALA A 256 -4.19 -15.67 0.79
CA ALA A 256 -5.20 -16.72 0.97
C ALA A 256 -5.44 -17.00 2.47
N ARG A 257 -4.36 -17.08 3.26
CA ARG A 257 -4.44 -17.27 4.72
C ARG A 257 -5.14 -16.12 5.43
N ARG A 258 -4.76 -14.86 5.15
CA ARG A 258 -5.35 -13.66 5.76
C ARG A 258 -6.82 -13.47 5.40
N ARG A 259 -7.21 -13.91 4.21
CA ARG A 259 -8.61 -13.90 3.73
C ARG A 259 -9.42 -15.10 4.22
N GLU A 260 -8.80 -16.01 5.00
CA GLU A 260 -9.40 -17.26 5.46
C GLU A 260 -9.90 -18.17 4.32
N ALA A 261 -9.31 -18.05 3.12
CA ALA A 261 -9.64 -18.84 1.94
C ALA A 261 -9.00 -20.24 2.03
N ARG A 262 -9.50 -21.08 2.94
CA ARG A 262 -8.86 -22.37 3.32
C ARG A 262 -8.59 -23.31 2.16
N ALA A 263 -9.50 -23.38 1.18
CA ALA A 263 -9.31 -24.23 0.01
C ALA A 263 -8.18 -23.70 -0.88
N MET A 264 -8.16 -22.40 -1.16
CA MET A 264 -7.09 -21.73 -1.90
C MET A 264 -5.75 -21.80 -1.16
N GLU A 265 -5.75 -21.60 0.16
CA GLU A 265 -4.57 -21.73 1.02
C GLU A 265 -3.97 -23.13 0.90
N ALA A 266 -4.78 -24.19 1.07
CA ALA A 266 -4.31 -25.57 0.92
C ALA A 266 -3.82 -25.87 -0.51
N TYR A 267 -4.55 -25.38 -1.52
CA TYR A 267 -4.19 -25.52 -2.93
C TYR A 267 -2.80 -24.92 -3.24
N LEU A 268 -2.56 -23.69 -2.77
CA LEU A 268 -1.27 -23.01 -2.93
C LEU A 268 -0.19 -23.67 -2.06
N TRP A 269 -0.51 -24.08 -0.84
CA TRP A 269 0.42 -24.76 0.07
C TRP A 269 1.02 -26.01 -0.55
N GLU A 270 0.22 -26.83 -1.24
CA GLU A 270 0.71 -28.04 -1.91
C GLU A 270 1.75 -27.73 -3.00
N ARG A 271 1.63 -26.57 -3.66
CA ARG A 271 2.43 -26.17 -4.83
C ARG A 271 3.60 -25.26 -4.49
N ALA A 272 3.54 -24.58 -3.33
CA ALA A 272 4.55 -23.61 -2.94
C ALA A 272 5.93 -24.26 -2.78
N PRO A 273 7.04 -23.57 -3.15
CA PRO A 273 8.38 -24.05 -2.84
C PRO A 273 8.65 -24.00 -1.33
N LEU A 274 9.66 -24.74 -0.89
CA LEU A 274 10.01 -24.88 0.53
C LEU A 274 10.19 -23.52 1.22
N GLY A 275 10.93 -22.59 0.62
CA GLY A 275 11.21 -21.30 1.27
C GLY A 275 9.98 -20.43 1.49
N ILE A 276 8.99 -20.48 0.58
CA ILE A 276 7.69 -19.85 0.81
C ILE A 276 6.99 -20.51 2.00
N LYS A 277 6.90 -21.85 2.05
CA LYS A 277 6.27 -22.58 3.17
C LYS A 277 6.95 -22.28 4.51
N VAL A 278 8.28 -22.24 4.54
CA VAL A 278 9.07 -21.93 5.73
C VAL A 278 8.76 -20.52 6.23
N VAL A 279 8.77 -19.51 5.34
CA VAL A 279 8.43 -18.13 5.72
C VAL A 279 7.00 -18.01 6.25
N HIS A 280 6.03 -18.72 5.66
CA HIS A 280 4.66 -18.71 6.18
C HIS A 280 4.53 -19.42 7.53
N ALA A 281 5.11 -20.62 7.65
CA ALA A 281 5.07 -21.39 8.89
C ALA A 281 5.81 -20.70 10.04
N SER A 282 6.88 -19.94 9.77
CA SER A 282 7.62 -19.20 10.81
C SER A 282 6.84 -18.05 11.45
N ARG A 283 5.81 -17.55 10.77
CA ARG A 283 4.89 -16.51 11.28
C ARG A 283 3.75 -17.07 12.11
N GLY A 284 3.50 -18.39 12.02
CA GLY A 284 2.41 -19.07 12.73
C GLY A 284 2.84 -19.66 14.06
N GLU A 285 1.87 -20.20 14.80
CA GLU A 285 2.09 -20.90 16.07
C GLU A 285 2.33 -22.41 15.90
N ASP A 286 2.21 -22.94 14.67
CA ASP A 286 2.40 -24.37 14.40
C ASP A 286 3.89 -24.71 14.24
N GLU A 287 4.59 -24.77 15.38
CA GLU A 287 6.00 -25.16 15.46
C GLU A 287 6.25 -26.57 14.90
N ALA A 288 5.26 -27.47 14.98
CA ALA A 288 5.40 -28.84 14.51
C ALA A 288 5.46 -28.89 12.97
N ALA A 289 4.59 -28.15 12.30
CA ALA A 289 4.61 -28.03 10.85
C ALA A 289 5.92 -27.40 10.35
N LEU A 290 6.41 -26.35 11.01
CA LEU A 290 7.70 -25.75 10.66
C LEU A 290 8.87 -26.71 10.89
N ALA A 291 8.87 -27.44 12.01
CA ALA A 291 9.89 -28.43 12.30
C ALA A 291 9.90 -29.58 11.28
N GLU A 292 8.75 -29.99 10.77
CA GLU A 292 8.63 -30.99 9.70
C GLU A 292 9.25 -30.48 8.39
N LEU A 293 8.95 -29.24 8.00
CA LEU A 293 9.54 -28.60 6.80
C LEU A 293 11.08 -28.52 6.89
N LEU A 294 11.61 -28.30 8.09
CA LEU A 294 13.04 -28.15 8.36
C LEU A 294 13.72 -29.48 8.77
N ALA A 295 13.00 -30.60 8.79
CA ALA A 295 13.51 -31.88 9.29
C ALA A 295 14.62 -32.46 8.40
N GLU A 296 14.60 -32.15 7.10
CA GLU A 296 15.64 -32.59 6.17
C GLU A 296 16.95 -31.84 6.44
N LYS A 297 18.04 -32.60 6.61
CA LYS A 297 19.36 -32.01 6.84
C LYS A 297 19.77 -31.16 5.63
N GLY A 298 20.08 -29.89 5.88
CA GLY A 298 20.44 -28.93 4.83
C GLY A 298 19.24 -28.22 4.21
N ALA A 299 18.04 -28.35 4.77
CA ALA A 299 16.86 -27.59 4.32
C ALA A 299 17.14 -26.08 4.26
N VAL A 300 17.79 -25.53 5.28
CA VAL A 300 18.19 -24.11 5.34
C VAL A 300 19.15 -23.74 4.21
N ASP A 301 20.06 -24.63 3.80
CA ASP A 301 21.03 -24.37 2.71
C ASP A 301 20.34 -24.20 1.35
N THR A 302 19.09 -24.65 1.20
CA THR A 302 18.30 -24.50 -0.02
C THR A 302 17.50 -23.19 -0.06
N LEU A 303 17.42 -22.48 1.06
CA LEU A 303 16.69 -21.22 1.19
C LEU A 303 17.55 -20.05 0.68
N SER A 304 16.90 -19.09 0.05
CA SER A 304 17.55 -17.81 -0.24
C SER A 304 17.80 -17.01 1.04
N THR A 305 18.77 -16.10 1.00
CA THR A 305 19.04 -15.15 2.09
C THR A 305 17.78 -14.38 2.51
N ASP A 306 16.95 -13.96 1.54
CA ASP A 306 15.67 -13.28 1.81
C ASP A 306 14.69 -14.18 2.58
N GLU A 307 14.56 -15.46 2.19
CA GLU A 307 13.67 -16.41 2.87
C GLU A 307 14.15 -16.75 4.28
N VAL A 308 15.46 -16.86 4.50
CA VAL A 308 16.03 -17.05 5.84
C VAL A 308 15.77 -15.82 6.70
N PHE A 309 16.07 -14.62 6.20
CA PHE A 309 15.82 -13.35 6.89
C PHE A 309 14.35 -13.21 7.30
N LEU A 310 13.42 -13.34 6.35
CA LEU A 310 11.98 -13.26 6.63
C LEU A 310 11.50 -14.34 7.60
N GLY A 311 12.05 -15.54 7.45
CA GLY A 311 11.76 -16.67 8.32
C GLY A 311 12.10 -16.32 9.78
N LEU A 312 13.30 -15.78 10.00
CA LEU A 312 13.81 -15.35 11.30
C LEU A 312 13.01 -14.15 11.86
N CYS A 313 12.50 -13.27 11.02
CA CYS A 313 11.64 -12.15 11.44
C CYS A 313 10.19 -12.55 11.76
N GLY A 314 9.79 -13.81 11.54
CA GLY A 314 8.40 -14.25 11.60
C GLY A 314 7.80 -14.27 13.00
N SER A 315 8.40 -15.04 13.91
CA SER A 315 8.03 -15.13 15.32
C SER A 315 9.19 -15.66 16.15
N ALA A 316 9.17 -15.50 17.47
CA ALA A 316 10.18 -16.08 18.36
C ALA A 316 10.32 -17.60 18.16
N SER A 317 9.20 -18.31 18.13
CA SER A 317 9.15 -19.75 17.87
C SER A 317 9.72 -20.14 16.49
N GLY A 318 9.34 -19.39 15.45
CA GLY A 318 9.83 -19.59 14.09
C GLY A 318 11.34 -19.35 13.96
N ALA A 319 11.82 -18.26 14.56
CA ALA A 319 13.25 -17.94 14.62
C ALA A 319 14.03 -19.04 15.35
N GLY A 320 13.52 -19.51 16.49
CA GLY A 320 14.12 -20.60 17.25
C GLY A 320 14.16 -21.93 16.48
N ALA A 321 13.16 -22.22 15.65
CA ALA A 321 13.17 -23.40 14.80
C ALA A 321 14.21 -23.30 13.68
N LEU A 322 14.29 -22.14 13.01
CA LEU A 322 15.26 -21.89 11.95
C LEU A 322 16.71 -21.93 12.44
N THR A 323 17.01 -21.30 13.57
CA THR A 323 18.36 -21.31 14.15
C THR A 323 18.78 -22.71 14.61
N ARG A 324 17.87 -23.49 15.22
CA ARG A 324 18.11 -24.92 15.52
C ARG A 324 18.35 -25.76 14.27
N ALA A 325 17.75 -25.38 13.14
CA ALA A 325 17.97 -26.01 11.84
C ALA A 325 19.25 -25.50 11.12
N GLY A 326 19.98 -24.56 11.72
CA GLY A 326 21.27 -24.07 11.21
C GLY A 326 21.24 -22.71 10.52
N ALA A 327 20.11 -21.98 10.57
CA ALA A 327 20.06 -20.60 10.06
C ALA A 327 20.95 -19.67 10.90
N ASP A 328 21.72 -18.81 10.24
CA ASP A 328 22.47 -17.74 10.90
C ASP A 328 21.49 -16.67 11.42
N PRO A 329 21.39 -16.45 12.74
CA PRO A 329 20.47 -15.46 13.32
C PRO A 329 20.81 -14.01 12.93
N SER A 330 21.98 -13.77 12.33
CA SER A 330 22.42 -12.46 11.83
C SER A 330 22.25 -12.30 10.31
N THR A 331 21.56 -13.24 9.64
CA THR A 331 21.33 -13.19 8.19
C THR A 331 20.76 -11.83 7.76
N PRO A 332 21.45 -11.05 6.91
CA PRO A 332 21.02 -9.70 6.59
C PRO A 332 19.88 -9.67 5.55
N ASP A 333 19.00 -8.68 5.66
CA ASP A 333 18.07 -8.27 4.61
C ASP A 333 18.88 -7.94 3.35
N PRO A 334 18.60 -8.59 2.21
CA PRO A 334 19.38 -8.36 0.98
C PRO A 334 19.26 -6.95 0.41
N GLY A 335 18.34 -6.13 0.90
CA GLY A 335 18.06 -4.81 0.39
C GLY A 335 18.71 -3.67 1.14
N ASN A 336 18.85 -3.80 2.47
CA ASN A 336 19.45 -2.75 3.29
C ASN A 336 20.46 -3.27 4.32
N GLY A 337 20.73 -4.57 4.41
CA GLY A 337 21.69 -5.13 5.35
C GLY A 337 21.23 -5.20 6.81
N SER A 338 20.00 -4.79 7.13
CA SER A 338 19.44 -4.93 8.48
C SER A 338 19.30 -6.41 8.85
N THR A 339 19.53 -6.75 10.12
CA THR A 339 19.41 -8.13 10.62
C THR A 339 18.04 -8.36 11.27
N PRO A 340 17.62 -9.62 11.55
CA PRO A 340 16.38 -9.91 12.26
C PRO A 340 16.30 -9.21 13.62
N LEU A 341 17.45 -8.95 14.25
CA LEU A 341 17.50 -8.21 15.52
C LEU A 341 17.17 -6.71 15.33
N HIS A 342 17.49 -6.11 14.18
CA HIS A 342 17.01 -4.75 13.86
C HIS A 342 15.48 -4.72 13.78
N HIS A 343 14.89 -5.73 13.13
CA HIS A 343 13.44 -5.87 13.01
C HIS A 343 12.77 -6.07 14.38
N ALA A 344 13.35 -6.91 15.24
CA ALA A 344 12.87 -7.09 16.62
C ALA A 344 13.00 -5.78 17.44
N GLY A 345 14.10 -5.04 17.25
CA GLY A 345 14.34 -3.73 17.84
C GLY A 345 13.28 -2.71 17.47
N TRP A 346 13.05 -2.50 16.17
CA TRP A 346 12.05 -1.56 15.65
C TRP A 346 10.61 -1.86 16.09
N ASN A 347 10.23 -3.14 16.13
CA ASN A 347 8.87 -3.55 16.49
C ASN A 347 8.65 -3.72 18.00
N GLY A 348 9.71 -3.66 18.81
CA GLY A 348 9.62 -3.91 20.24
C GLY A 348 9.35 -5.37 20.60
N ASP A 349 9.67 -6.31 19.71
CA ASP A 349 9.42 -7.74 19.93
C ASP A 349 10.49 -8.33 20.85
N LEU A 350 10.24 -8.24 22.16
CA LEU A 350 11.14 -8.71 23.21
C LEU A 350 11.43 -10.21 23.12
N GLN A 351 10.44 -11.03 22.76
CA GLN A 351 10.61 -12.48 22.71
C GLN A 351 11.43 -12.91 21.50
N LEU A 352 11.18 -12.27 20.35
CA LEU A 352 12.01 -12.48 19.17
C LEU A 352 13.45 -12.02 19.41
N ALA A 353 13.64 -10.82 19.95
CA ALA A 353 14.97 -10.29 20.27
C ALA A 353 15.75 -11.24 21.20
N ARG A 354 15.10 -11.74 22.26
CA ARG A 354 15.69 -12.73 23.17
C ARG A 354 16.09 -14.00 22.45
N THR A 355 15.20 -14.56 21.64
CA THR A 355 15.46 -15.81 20.92
C THR A 355 16.64 -15.67 19.95
N LEU A 356 16.72 -14.55 19.23
CA LEU A 356 17.83 -14.27 18.31
C LEU A 356 19.16 -14.11 19.06
N LEU A 357 19.19 -13.35 20.16
CA LEU A 357 20.38 -13.14 20.99
C LEU A 357 20.86 -14.43 21.66
N GLU A 358 19.95 -15.25 22.21
CA GLU A 358 20.27 -16.57 22.76
C GLU A 358 20.79 -17.55 21.69
N ALA A 359 20.38 -17.37 20.43
CA ALA A 359 20.91 -18.10 19.28
C ALA A 359 22.26 -17.55 18.75
N GLY A 360 22.76 -16.43 19.30
CA GLY A 360 24.04 -15.84 18.92
C GLY A 360 23.96 -14.77 17.83
N ALA A 361 22.83 -14.08 17.66
CA ALA A 361 22.75 -12.90 16.81
C ALA A 361 23.77 -11.84 17.25
N ASP A 362 24.46 -11.21 16.29
CA ASP A 362 25.39 -10.12 16.55
C ASP A 362 24.62 -8.80 16.76
N PRO A 363 24.63 -8.22 17.99
CA PRO A 363 23.94 -6.96 18.27
C PRO A 363 24.65 -5.71 17.78
N THR A 364 25.83 -5.86 17.15
CA THR A 364 26.69 -4.74 16.73
C THR A 364 26.62 -4.43 15.24
N VAL A 365 25.84 -5.20 14.46
CA VAL A 365 25.70 -4.98 13.01
C VAL A 365 25.05 -3.62 12.73
N HIS A 366 25.57 -2.90 11.74
CA HIS A 366 25.00 -1.64 11.25
C HIS A 366 24.21 -1.86 9.96
N ASP A 367 23.01 -1.30 9.87
CA ASP A 367 22.23 -1.31 8.62
C ASP A 367 22.79 -0.32 7.59
N GLY A 368 22.60 -0.63 6.31
CA GLY A 368 23.10 0.14 5.19
C GLY A 368 22.31 1.41 4.84
N ASN A 369 21.10 1.60 5.39
CA ASN A 369 20.29 2.78 5.10
C ASN A 369 20.59 3.94 6.05
N HIS A 370 20.83 3.65 7.33
CA HIS A 370 20.95 4.66 8.38
C HIS A 370 22.23 4.50 9.22
N ASP A 371 23.05 3.49 8.94
CA ASP A 371 24.23 3.16 9.75
C ASP A 371 23.88 2.94 11.24
N SER A 372 22.68 2.42 11.51
CA SER A 372 22.16 2.22 12.86
C SER A 372 22.26 0.76 13.28
N THR A 373 22.41 0.51 14.57
CA THR A 373 22.44 -0.84 15.16
C THR A 373 21.05 -1.30 15.59
N PRO A 374 20.84 -2.59 15.91
CA PRO A 374 19.59 -3.05 16.52
C PRO A 374 19.20 -2.25 17.77
N LEU A 375 20.18 -1.88 18.59
CA LEU A 375 19.97 -1.03 19.77
C LEU A 375 19.48 0.36 19.36
N GLY A 376 20.10 0.97 18.35
CA GLY A 376 19.72 2.30 17.85
C GLY A 376 18.28 2.35 17.34
N TRP A 377 17.82 1.31 16.66
CA TRP A 377 16.42 1.19 16.25
C TRP A 377 15.45 1.00 17.41
N ALA A 378 15.82 0.16 18.40
CA ALA A 378 15.00 -0.04 19.60
C ALA A 378 14.87 1.25 20.42
N ASP A 379 15.95 2.02 20.56
CA ASP A 379 15.96 3.32 21.25
C ASP A 379 15.14 4.36 20.50
N PHE A 380 15.36 4.49 19.18
CA PHE A 380 14.60 5.41 18.34
C PHE A 380 13.09 5.14 18.37
N ALA A 381 12.69 3.86 18.37
CA ALA A 381 11.29 3.45 18.46
C ALA A 381 10.72 3.49 19.90
N GLY A 382 11.55 3.73 20.91
CA GLY A 382 11.13 3.88 22.32
C GLY A 382 10.85 2.54 23.04
N HIS A 383 11.47 1.44 22.59
CA HIS A 383 11.24 0.10 23.13
C HIS A 383 12.24 -0.24 24.26
N GLU A 384 12.07 0.39 25.42
CA GLU A 384 13.01 0.33 26.57
C GLU A 384 13.33 -1.09 27.07
N GLU A 385 12.41 -2.05 26.97
CA GLU A 385 12.66 -3.43 27.37
C GLU A 385 13.62 -4.15 26.41
N VAL A 386 13.48 -3.88 25.11
CA VAL A 386 14.37 -4.42 24.08
C VAL A 386 15.75 -3.76 24.16
N VAL A 387 15.80 -2.44 24.42
CA VAL A 387 17.04 -1.70 24.69
C VAL A 387 17.83 -2.38 25.82
N ARG A 388 17.22 -2.54 27.00
CA ARG A 388 17.88 -3.17 28.16
C ARG A 388 18.31 -4.61 27.89
N LEU A 389 17.54 -5.34 27.08
CA LEU A 389 17.92 -6.69 26.68
C LEU A 389 19.18 -6.67 25.81
N ILE A 390 19.21 -5.86 24.75
CA ILE A 390 20.33 -5.78 23.82
C ILE A 390 21.60 -5.27 24.52
N GLU A 391 21.49 -4.27 25.40
CA GLU A 391 22.62 -3.76 26.21
C GLU A 391 23.32 -4.88 26.99
N GLY A 392 22.57 -5.85 27.51
CA GLY A 392 23.13 -7.00 28.24
C GLY A 392 23.92 -8.00 27.37
N TYR A 393 23.85 -7.87 26.05
CA TYR A 393 24.55 -8.72 25.09
C TYR A 393 25.64 -7.97 24.29
N LEU A 394 25.83 -6.67 24.55
CA LEU A 394 26.93 -5.93 23.95
C LEU A 394 28.28 -6.38 24.54
N PRO A 395 29.36 -6.40 23.75
CA PRO A 395 30.70 -6.64 24.26
C PRO A 395 31.14 -5.49 25.19
N ASP A 396 31.93 -5.85 26.22
CA ASP A 396 32.53 -4.92 27.19
C ASP A 396 33.47 -3.86 26.58
#